data_AF-R6P4E8-F1
#
_entry.id   AF-R6P4E8-F1
#
_cell.length_a   1.000
_cell.length_b   1.000
_cell.length_c   1.000
_cell.angle_alpha   90.00
_cell.angle_beta   90.00
_cell.angle_gamma   90.00
#
_symmetry.space_group_name_H-M   'P 1'
#
loop_
_entity.id
_entity.type
_entity.pdbx_description
1 polymer ?
#
loop_
_entity_poly.entity_id
_entity_poly.type
_entity_poly.pdbx_seq_one_letter_code
_entity_poly.pdbx_strand_id
1 'polypeptide(L)'
;MFLLPILIILAIIIVDQITKYMTVSMLMPINSVEIIKNFFSLTYVENRGAAFGTMMGGRWFFVALTVIVVVAGGIYYSKIYNKNESKIASLALVLVAGGAIGNCIDRLFRGYVVDMLSFNFFGYSFPVFNFADICVVIGAVLLVVSLCFTKEGK
;
A
#
# COMPACT_ATOMS: atom_id res chain seq x y z
N MET A 1 11.17 12.67 -17.68
CA MET A 1 10.51 13.36 -16.55
C MET A 1 9.72 12.40 -15.66
N PHE A 2 8.83 11.57 -16.22
CA PHE A 2 8.01 10.61 -15.45
C PHE A 2 8.51 9.16 -15.42
N LEU A 3 9.57 8.82 -16.17
CA LEU A 3 10.01 7.43 -16.34
C LEU A 3 10.38 6.76 -15.00
N LEU A 4 11.23 7.38 -14.18
CA LEU A 4 11.65 6.82 -12.90
C LEU A 4 10.46 6.58 -11.93
N PRO A 5 9.55 7.55 -11.69
CA PRO A 5 8.32 7.32 -10.94
C PRO A 5 7.50 6.13 -11.42
N ILE A 6 7.31 6.02 -12.74
CA ILE A 6 6.54 4.92 -13.35
C ILE A 6 7.23 3.58 -13.08
N LEU A 7 8.56 3.51 -13.24
CA LEU A 7 9.33 2.31 -12.96
C LEU A 7 9.22 1.89 -11.49
N ILE A 8 9.23 2.84 -10.55
CA ILE A 8 9.06 2.56 -9.12
C ILE A 8 7.64 2.04 -8.84
N ILE A 9 6.60 2.68 -9.40
CA ILE A 9 5.21 2.21 -9.28
C ILE A 9 5.08 0.78 -9.82
N LEU A 10 5.64 0.51 -10.99
CA LEU A 10 5.61 -0.83 -11.60
C LEU A 10 6.34 -1.85 -10.73
N ALA A 11 7.52 -1.50 -10.19
CA ALA A 11 8.26 -2.38 -9.29
C ALA A 11 7.44 -2.70 -8.03
N ILE A 12 6.80 -1.70 -7.42
CA ILE A 12 5.93 -1.90 -6.24
C ILE A 12 4.78 -2.86 -6.58
N ILE A 13 4.08 -2.62 -7.70
CA ILE A 13 2.96 -3.45 -8.15
C ILE A 13 3.43 -4.89 -8.41
N ILE A 14 4.57 -5.07 -9.08
CA ILE A 14 5.11 -6.41 -9.38
C ILE A 14 5.43 -7.15 -8.09
N VAL A 15 6.13 -6.51 -7.15
CA VAL A 15 6.48 -7.13 -5.85
C VAL A 15 5.20 -7.46 -5.07
N ASP A 16 4.26 -6.53 -4.96
CA ASP A 16 2.98 -6.74 -4.29
C ASP A 16 2.22 -7.92 -4.90
N GLN A 17 2.03 -7.96 -6.22
CA GLN A 17 1.28 -9.02 -6.88
C GLN A 17 1.99 -10.37 -6.83
N ILE A 18 3.33 -10.42 -6.89
CA ILE A 18 4.09 -11.66 -6.68
C ILE A 18 3.87 -12.18 -5.26
N THR A 19 4.02 -11.33 -4.23
CA THR A 19 3.83 -11.77 -2.84
C THR A 19 2.39 -12.25 -2.59
N LYS A 20 1.39 -11.56 -3.12
CA LYS A 20 -0.03 -11.98 -3.04
C LYS A 20 -0.30 -13.28 -3.77
N TYR A 21 0.28 -13.47 -4.96
CA TYR A 21 0.20 -14.73 -5.69
C TYR A 21 0.80 -15.88 -4.88
N MET A 22 2.00 -15.70 -4.34
CA MET A 22 2.65 -16.71 -3.48
C MET A 22 1.80 -17.04 -2.26
N THR A 23 1.24 -16.02 -1.58
CA THR A 23 0.33 -16.23 -0.44
C THR A 23 -0.88 -17.06 -0.84
N VAL A 24 -1.55 -16.74 -1.95
CA VAL A 24 -2.70 -17.51 -2.42
C VAL A 24 -2.29 -18.95 -2.76
N SER A 25 -1.19 -19.15 -3.48
CA SER A 25 -0.78 -20.48 -3.93
C SER A 25 -0.26 -21.38 -2.80
N MET A 26 0.41 -20.80 -1.81
CA MET A 26 1.12 -21.57 -0.77
C MET A 26 0.39 -21.59 0.57
N LEU A 27 -0.31 -20.50 0.93
CA LEU A 27 -0.90 -20.33 2.26
C LEU A 27 -2.41 -20.56 2.28
N MET A 28 -3.15 -20.36 1.18
CA MET A 28 -4.59 -20.64 1.15
C MET A 28 -4.93 -22.09 1.60
N PRO A 29 -4.17 -23.15 1.23
CA PRO A 29 -4.49 -24.52 1.65
C PRO A 29 -4.17 -24.83 3.11
N ILE A 30 -3.22 -24.09 3.72
CA ILE A 30 -2.69 -24.36 5.06
C ILE A 30 -2.98 -23.25 6.08
N ASN A 31 -3.62 -22.17 5.63
CA ASN A 31 -4.00 -20.96 6.34
C ASN A 31 -2.82 -20.11 6.88
N SER A 32 -1.91 -20.68 7.67
CA SER A 32 -0.84 -19.92 8.33
C SER A 32 0.43 -20.74 8.54
N VAL A 33 1.58 -20.08 8.45
CA VAL A 33 2.90 -20.61 8.80
C VAL A 33 3.56 -19.67 9.81
N GLU A 34 3.89 -20.19 10.98
CA GLU A 34 4.65 -19.46 11.99
C GLU A 34 6.12 -19.37 11.59
N ILE A 35 6.65 -18.15 11.49
CA ILE A 35 8.04 -17.88 11.10
C ILE A 35 8.90 -17.58 12.33
N ILE A 36 8.40 -16.72 13.22
CA ILE A 36 9.01 -16.40 14.51
C ILE A 36 7.97 -16.66 15.58
N LYS A 37 8.27 -17.61 16.46
CA LYS A 37 7.36 -18.07 17.51
C LYS A 37 6.74 -16.91 18.29
N ASN A 38 5.41 -16.87 18.36
CA ASN A 38 4.63 -15.84 19.06
C ASN A 38 4.85 -14.38 18.60
N PHE A 39 5.47 -14.13 17.45
CA PHE A 39 5.77 -12.78 16.98
C PHE A 39 5.39 -12.53 15.53
N PHE A 40 5.80 -13.41 14.62
CA PHE A 40 5.59 -13.20 13.18
C PHE A 40 5.19 -14.49 12.48
N SER A 41 4.09 -14.40 11.73
CA SER A 41 3.56 -15.48 10.91
C SER A 41 3.18 -14.95 9.54
N LEU A 42 3.21 -15.83 8.54
CA LEU A 42 2.58 -15.60 7.26
C LEU A 42 1.19 -16.23 7.28
N THR A 43 0.14 -15.43 7.14
CA THR A 43 -1.25 -15.89 7.29
C THR A 43 -2.09 -15.39 6.13
N TYR A 44 -2.74 -16.29 5.40
CA TYR A 44 -3.67 -15.91 4.34
C TYR A 44 -4.92 -15.26 4.91
N VAL A 45 -5.20 -14.01 4.52
CA VAL A 45 -6.42 -13.28 4.89
C VAL A 45 -7.06 -12.64 3.67
N GLU A 46 -8.37 -12.85 3.48
CA GLU A 46 -9.19 -12.11 2.52
C GLU A 46 -9.75 -10.83 3.14
N ASN A 47 -9.18 -9.67 2.79
CA ASN A 47 -9.65 -8.39 3.28
C ASN A 47 -10.68 -7.77 2.33
N ARG A 48 -11.95 -7.80 2.76
CA ARG A 48 -13.12 -7.24 2.05
C ARG A 48 -13.50 -5.82 2.50
N GLY A 49 -12.74 -5.24 3.42
CA GLY A 49 -12.97 -3.92 4.00
C GLY A 49 -11.82 -2.95 3.77
N ALA A 50 -11.75 -1.94 4.64
CA ALA A 50 -10.57 -1.10 4.85
C ALA A 50 -9.66 -1.73 5.93
N ALA A 51 -8.79 -0.90 6.50
CA ALA A 51 -8.05 -1.25 7.71
C ALA A 51 -9.01 -1.59 8.87
N PHE A 52 -8.55 -2.49 9.75
CA PHE A 52 -9.25 -2.93 10.96
C PHE A 52 -10.65 -3.56 10.70
N GLY A 53 -10.91 -4.09 9.50
CA GLY A 53 -12.18 -4.75 9.18
C GLY A 53 -13.37 -3.80 9.02
N THR A 54 -13.13 -2.49 8.93
CA THR A 54 -14.18 -1.47 8.72
C THR A 54 -14.67 -1.46 7.27
N MET A 55 -15.87 -0.93 6.99
CA MET A 55 -16.41 -0.75 5.63
C MET A 55 -16.45 -2.03 4.76
N MET A 56 -16.82 -3.17 5.35
CA MET A 56 -17.02 -4.42 4.60
C MET A 56 -18.02 -4.23 3.45
N GLY A 57 -17.68 -4.74 2.27
CA GLY A 57 -18.52 -4.60 1.06
C GLY A 57 -18.33 -3.28 0.31
N GLY A 58 -17.50 -2.35 0.82
CA GLY A 58 -17.17 -1.07 0.18
C GLY A 58 -16.24 -1.17 -1.04
N ARG A 59 -16.22 -2.30 -1.76
CA ARG A 59 -15.28 -2.57 -2.88
C ARG A 59 -15.19 -1.41 -3.86
N TRP A 60 -16.33 -0.97 -4.39
CA TRP A 60 -16.39 0.09 -5.40
C TRP A 60 -16.04 1.47 -4.83
N PHE A 61 -16.33 1.71 -3.55
CA PHE A 61 -15.87 2.90 -2.85
C PHE A 61 -14.34 2.97 -2.81
N PHE A 62 -13.65 1.88 -2.46
CA PHE A 62 -12.18 1.86 -2.45
C PHE A 62 -11.56 1.98 -3.84
N VAL A 63 -12.18 1.38 -4.86
CA VAL A 63 -11.75 1.56 -6.25
C VAL A 63 -11.86 3.04 -6.64
N ALA A 64 -13.01 3.67 -6.40
CA ALA A 64 -13.21 5.10 -6.68
C ALA A 64 -12.22 5.98 -5.90
N LEU A 65 -12.02 5.71 -4.61
CA LEU A 65 -11.04 6.42 -3.78
C LEU A 65 -9.62 6.29 -4.33
N THR A 66 -9.23 5.09 -4.78
CA THR A 66 -7.91 4.87 -5.40
C THR A 66 -7.74 5.75 -6.64
N VAL A 67 -8.73 5.78 -7.53
CA VAL A 67 -8.68 6.64 -8.73
C VAL A 67 -8.50 8.10 -8.34
N ILE A 68 -9.29 8.58 -7.36
CA ILE A 68 -9.21 9.96 -6.89
C ILE A 68 -7.81 10.27 -6.34
N VAL A 69 -7.28 9.42 -5.43
CA VAL A 69 -5.97 9.63 -4.80
C VAL A 69 -4.84 9.59 -5.82
N VAL A 70 -4.86 8.64 -6.76
CA VAL A 70 -3.81 8.52 -7.79
C VAL A 70 -3.85 9.71 -8.76
N VAL A 71 -5.04 10.14 -9.19
CA VAL A 71 -5.19 11.29 -10.09
C VAL A 71 -4.79 12.59 -9.38
N ALA A 72 -5.30 12.84 -8.17
CA ALA A 72 -4.95 14.02 -7.39
C ALA A 72 -3.44 14.05 -7.06
N GLY A 73 -2.88 12.90 -6.69
CA GLY A 73 -1.45 12.72 -6.45
C GLY A 73 -0.60 12.97 -7.70
N GLY A 74 -1.04 12.50 -8.87
CA GLY A 74 -0.38 12.75 -10.15
C GLY A 74 -0.40 14.23 -10.56
N ILE A 75 -1.53 14.91 -10.35
CA ILE A 75 -1.65 16.36 -10.58
C ILE A 75 -0.70 17.12 -9.65
N TYR A 76 -0.70 16.79 -8.35
CA TYR A 76 0.18 17.43 -7.38
C TYR A 76 1.66 17.15 -7.67
N TYR A 77 2.00 15.91 -8.03
CA TYR A 77 3.35 15.50 -8.47
C TYR A 77 3.84 16.38 -9.63
N SER A 78 3.00 16.58 -10.65
CA SER A 78 3.34 17.42 -11.81
C SER A 78 3.67 18.87 -11.41
N LYS A 79 2.95 19.42 -10.43
CA LYS A 79 3.21 20.79 -9.92
C LYS A 79 4.53 20.90 -9.17
N ILE A 80 4.84 19.95 -8.28
CA ILE A 80 6.05 20.02 -7.44
C ILE A 80 7.31 19.60 -8.21
N TYR A 81 7.19 18.69 -9.18
CA TYR A 81 8.31 18.19 -9.95
C TYR A 81 8.93 19.32 -10.80
N ASN A 82 8.09 20.12 -11.44
CA ASN A 82 8.54 21.24 -12.27
C ASN A 82 9.27 22.34 -11.46
N LYS A 83 9.09 22.36 -10.13
CA LYS A 83 9.71 23.35 -9.24
C LYS A 83 10.91 22.81 -8.47
N ASN A 84 11.28 21.53 -8.63
CA ASN A 84 12.35 20.86 -7.87
C ASN A 84 12.19 20.95 -6.34
N GLU A 85 10.98 21.17 -5.83
CA GLU A 85 10.75 21.63 -4.45
C GLU A 85 10.91 20.53 -3.38
N SER A 86 10.57 19.27 -3.66
CA SER A 86 10.76 18.19 -2.67
C SER A 86 10.83 16.80 -3.29
N LYS A 87 12.04 16.23 -3.33
CA LYS A 87 12.27 14.82 -3.69
C LYS A 87 11.54 13.86 -2.74
N ILE A 88 11.35 14.27 -1.48
CA ILE A 88 10.66 13.48 -0.45
C ILE A 88 9.16 13.39 -0.76
N ALA A 89 8.51 14.52 -1.07
CA ALA A 89 7.11 14.52 -1.50
C ALA A 89 6.91 13.73 -2.79
N SER A 90 7.81 13.86 -3.77
CA SER A 90 7.76 13.07 -5.00
C SER A 90 7.82 11.56 -4.72
N LEU A 91 8.74 11.10 -3.87
CA LEU A 91 8.83 9.69 -3.48
C LEU A 91 7.59 9.24 -2.71
N ALA A 92 7.09 10.06 -1.79
CA ALA A 92 5.88 9.79 -1.02
C ALA A 92 4.67 9.51 -1.91
N LEU A 93 4.43 10.36 -2.92
CA LEU A 93 3.33 10.20 -3.87
C LEU A 93 3.47 8.92 -4.70
N VAL A 94 4.68 8.59 -5.12
CA VAL A 94 4.99 7.37 -5.89
C VAL A 94 4.71 6.11 -5.07
N LEU A 95 5.10 6.10 -3.79
CA LEU A 95 4.83 4.98 -2.87
C LEU A 95 3.33 4.80 -2.61
N VAL A 96 2.62 5.89 -2.31
CA VAL A 96 1.16 5.86 -2.11
C VAL A 96 0.45 5.37 -3.36
N ALA A 97 0.81 5.89 -4.55
CA ALA A 97 0.21 5.47 -5.81
C ALA A 97 0.47 3.98 -6.09
N GLY A 98 1.72 3.51 -5.96
CA GLY A 98 2.06 2.10 -6.19
C GLY A 98 1.30 1.16 -5.26
N GLY A 99 1.26 1.45 -3.96
CA GLY A 99 0.52 0.63 -2.99
C GLY A 99 -1.00 0.68 -3.21
N ALA A 100 -1.58 1.87 -3.43
CA ALA A 100 -3.00 2.01 -3.70
C ALA A 100 -3.43 1.24 -4.96
N ILE A 101 -2.63 1.30 -6.04
CA ILE A 101 -2.88 0.55 -7.27
C ILE A 101 -2.76 -0.96 -7.04
N GLY A 102 -1.74 -1.45 -6.35
CA GLY A 102 -1.58 -2.88 -6.03
C GLY A 102 -2.78 -3.46 -5.28
N ASN A 103 -3.30 -2.71 -4.31
CA ASN A 103 -4.52 -3.05 -3.57
C ASN A 103 -5.81 -2.89 -4.41
N CYS A 104 -5.83 -2.00 -5.40
CA CYS A 104 -6.97 -1.83 -6.30
C CYS A 104 -7.06 -2.97 -7.35
N ILE A 105 -5.92 -3.45 -7.85
CA ILE A 105 -5.84 -4.62 -8.74
C ILE A 105 -6.53 -5.81 -8.09
N ASP A 106 -6.17 -6.14 -6.85
CA ASP A 106 -6.84 -7.18 -6.06
C ASP A 106 -8.36 -6.98 -5.97
N ARG A 107 -8.80 -5.77 -5.61
CA ARG A 107 -10.23 -5.46 -5.53
C ARG A 107 -10.94 -5.63 -6.86
N LEU A 108 -10.31 -5.31 -7.99
CA LEU A 108 -10.90 -5.46 -9.31
C LEU A 108 -10.97 -6.93 -9.77
N PHE A 109 -9.91 -7.70 -9.56
CA PHE A 109 -9.81 -9.07 -10.10
C PHE A 109 -10.27 -10.17 -9.14
N ARG A 110 -10.09 -9.99 -7.82
CA ARG A 110 -10.45 -10.96 -6.77
C ARG A 110 -11.69 -10.55 -5.97
N GLY A 111 -11.96 -9.24 -5.90
CA GLY A 111 -13.07 -8.68 -5.10
C GLY A 111 -12.73 -8.45 -3.62
N TYR A 112 -11.50 -8.76 -3.22
CA TYR A 112 -10.92 -8.54 -1.90
C TYR A 112 -9.41 -8.35 -2.07
N VAL A 113 -8.74 -7.88 -1.01
CA VAL A 113 -7.28 -7.77 -0.94
C VAL A 113 -6.70 -8.98 -0.23
N VAL A 114 -5.61 -9.52 -0.77
CA VAL A 114 -4.86 -10.59 -0.13
C VAL A 114 -3.86 -9.99 0.86
N ASP A 115 -4.05 -10.25 2.14
CA ASP A 115 -3.13 -9.88 3.22
C ASP A 115 -2.35 -11.11 3.71
N MET A 116 -1.11 -10.92 4.16
CA MET A 116 -0.22 -12.03 4.55
C MET A 116 0.66 -11.80 5.76
N LEU A 117 1.03 -10.55 6.08
CA LEU A 117 1.98 -10.24 7.14
C LEU A 117 1.25 -10.11 8.47
N SER A 118 1.40 -11.11 9.34
CA SER A 118 0.74 -11.17 10.65
C SER A 118 1.76 -11.00 11.77
N PHE A 119 1.60 -9.95 12.57
CA PHE A 119 2.46 -9.64 13.71
C PHE A 119 1.69 -9.67 15.02
N ASN A 120 2.28 -10.28 16.05
CA ASN A 120 1.82 -10.24 17.42
C ASN A 120 2.84 -9.50 18.30
N PHE A 121 2.39 -8.43 18.95
CA PHE A 121 3.21 -7.63 19.85
C PHE A 121 2.68 -7.80 21.27
N PHE A 122 3.41 -8.54 22.12
CA PHE A 122 3.10 -8.67 23.55
C PHE A 122 1.63 -9.06 23.86
N GLY A 123 1.04 -9.95 23.06
CA GLY A 123 -0.35 -10.39 23.22
C GLY A 123 -1.38 -9.58 22.42
N TYR A 124 -0.96 -8.53 21.72
CA TYR A 124 -1.79 -7.80 20.77
C TYR A 124 -1.49 -8.23 19.33
N SER A 125 -2.47 -8.81 18.66
CA SER A 125 -2.38 -9.14 17.23
C SER A 125 -2.68 -7.90 16.39
N PHE A 126 -1.67 -7.36 15.72
CA PHE A 126 -1.85 -6.26 14.77
C PHE A 126 -2.64 -6.76 13.54
N PRO A 127 -3.49 -5.93 12.91
CA PRO A 127 -4.19 -6.34 11.68
C PRO A 127 -3.21 -6.88 10.63
N VAL A 128 -3.58 -7.96 9.96
CA VAL A 128 -2.76 -8.52 8.88
C VAL A 128 -2.73 -7.53 7.72
N PHE A 129 -1.56 -7.31 7.12
CA PHE A 129 -1.37 -6.36 6.02
C PHE A 129 -0.50 -6.97 4.92
N ASN A 130 -0.30 -6.21 3.84
CA ASN A 130 0.52 -6.62 2.72
C ASN A 130 1.60 -5.60 2.33
N PHE A 131 2.36 -5.91 1.28
CA PHE A 131 3.44 -5.04 0.80
C PHE A 131 2.93 -3.69 0.27
N ALA A 132 1.78 -3.67 -0.43
CA ALA A 132 1.13 -2.44 -0.84
C ALA A 132 0.77 -1.53 0.36
N ASP A 133 0.28 -2.09 1.48
CA ASP A 133 -0.02 -1.32 2.69
C ASP A 133 1.22 -0.68 3.30
N ILE A 134 2.35 -1.41 3.33
CA ILE A 134 3.64 -0.86 3.77
C ILE A 134 4.00 0.37 2.92
N CYS A 135 3.86 0.27 1.60
CA CYS A 135 4.15 1.38 0.69
C CYS A 135 3.24 2.58 0.95
N VAL A 136 1.93 2.36 1.17
CA VAL A 136 0.99 3.43 1.51
C VAL A 136 1.34 4.09 2.83
N VAL A 137 1.65 3.32 3.88
CA VAL A 137 2.00 3.86 5.20
C VAL A 137 3.30 4.65 5.15
N ILE A 138 4.36 4.10 4.55
CA ILE A 138 5.64 4.81 4.41
C ILE A 138 5.45 6.08 3.57
N GLY A 139 4.71 5.99 2.46
CA GLY A 139 4.41 7.14 1.61
C GLY A 139 3.64 8.23 2.36
N ALA A 140 2.63 7.86 3.14
CA ALA A 140 1.87 8.80 3.97
C ALA A 140 2.75 9.48 5.02
N VAL A 141 3.61 8.73 5.73
CA VAL A 141 4.56 9.28 6.70
C VAL A 141 5.53 10.26 6.02
N LEU A 142 6.10 9.89 4.87
CA LEU A 142 7.00 10.77 4.12
C LEU A 142 6.30 12.03 3.63
N LEU A 143 5.01 11.95 3.26
CA LEU A 143 4.23 13.12 2.84
C LEU A 143 4.03 14.07 4.02
N VAL A 144 3.69 13.57 5.20
CA VAL A 144 3.59 14.36 6.43
C VAL A 144 4.93 14.99 6.79
N VAL A 145 6.02 14.22 6.77
CA VAL A 145 7.38 14.73 7.01
C VAL A 145 7.72 15.82 6.01
N SER A 146 7.41 15.64 4.72
CA SER A 146 7.62 16.68 3.74
C SER A 146 6.82 17.94 4.07
N LEU A 147 5.55 17.83 4.45
CA LEU A 147 4.74 19.01 4.79
C LEU A 147 5.22 19.73 6.05
N CYS A 148 5.71 18.99 7.06
CA CYS A 148 6.16 19.58 8.32
C CYS A 148 7.58 20.18 8.24
N PHE A 149 8.45 19.64 7.40
CA PHE A 149 9.88 19.97 7.39
C PHE A 149 10.41 20.56 6.08
N THR A 150 9.63 20.55 5.00
CA THR A 150 9.98 21.34 3.82
C THR A 150 9.58 22.78 4.12
N LYS A 151 10.58 23.62 4.37
CA LYS A 151 10.39 25.06 4.57
C LYS A 151 9.51 25.60 3.45
N GLU A 152 8.30 26.06 3.78
CA GLU A 152 7.72 27.16 3.03
C GLU A 152 8.76 28.28 3.08
N GLY A 153 9.35 28.59 1.94
CA GLY A 153 9.98 29.88 1.76
C GLY A 153 8.92 30.92 2.08
N LYS A 154 9.18 31.72 3.11
CA LYS A 154 8.71 33.10 3.14
C LYS A 154 9.07 33.79 1.84
#